data_AF-A0A0R1LJ62-F1
#
_entry.id   AF-A0A0R1LJ62-F1
#
_cell.length_a   1.000
_cell.length_b   1.000
_cell.length_c   1.000
_cell.angle_alpha   90.00
_cell.angle_beta   90.00
_cell.angle_gamma   90.00
#
_symmetry.space_group_name_H-M   'P 1'
#
loop_
_entity.id
_entity.type
_entity.pdbx_description
1 polymer ?
#
loop_
_entity_poly.entity_id
_entity_poly.type
_entity_poly.pdbx_seq_one_letter_code
_entity_poly.pdbx_strand_id
1 'polypeptide(L)'
;MAIYDLMQLSPGVLRQKIREAPNRPTKWRLLGALVLRDGLLLGFAIAYIASFTLLFGAASSYIGVASFCILLSARFVNYTYNVRASLSALAVVLGLMWGNSVLLPRLGVWGAGVVNLLSLLVILRLTTAAPIMGNGGVYTFGYVLVTGVPPVGAAAVTGTGLATLVAYLCCAAVFWKHHRHADAHQALWPVVKPPRLTDAIWRWQLRLALGVTVALMLGQALHHQRAMWLGFACMSVLLPQTTQLRGRAVLRFSGVVIGSLVFALGAAWLPVAAVALLAPMAGFWLGLTPSYFWASILNCFGALSIVHTSLGGPAAAGLRIMNNGLGILIAILVAGLGNWFWHRRTT
;
A
#
# COMPACT_ATOMS: atom_id res chain seq x y z
N MET A 1 4.28 -1.18 -32.40
CA MET A 1 3.67 -1.61 -31.11
C MET A 1 2.17 -1.42 -31.18
N ALA A 2 1.39 -2.44 -30.86
CA ALA A 2 -0.05 -2.31 -30.75
C ALA A 2 -0.40 -1.39 -29.56
N ILE A 3 -1.61 -0.82 -29.55
CA ILE A 3 -2.04 0.04 -28.43
C ILE A 3 -2.06 -0.74 -27.10
N TYR A 4 -2.39 -2.03 -27.17
CA TYR A 4 -2.33 -2.95 -26.04
C TYR A 4 -0.92 -3.02 -25.42
N ASP A 5 0.12 -3.19 -26.23
CA ASP A 5 1.50 -3.27 -25.76
C ASP A 5 1.94 -1.97 -25.08
N LEU A 6 1.51 -0.83 -25.64
CA LEU A 6 1.79 0.48 -25.05
C LEU A 6 1.12 0.62 -23.67
N MET A 7 -0.10 0.12 -23.49
CA MET A 7 -0.79 0.14 -22.19
C MET A 7 -0.11 -0.75 -21.14
N GLN A 8 0.72 -1.73 -21.55
CA GLN A 8 1.49 -2.55 -20.60
C GLN A 8 2.69 -1.82 -20.01
N LEU A 9 3.13 -0.72 -20.62
CA LEU A 9 4.25 0.08 -20.11
C LEU A 9 3.86 0.83 -18.84
N SER A 10 4.87 1.15 -18.03
CA SER A 10 4.65 1.98 -16.85
C SER A 10 4.35 3.44 -17.24
N PRO A 11 3.61 4.20 -16.41
CA PRO A 11 3.32 5.61 -16.66
C PRO A 11 4.59 6.44 -16.87
N GLY A 12 5.68 6.10 -16.16
CA GLY A 12 6.98 6.76 -16.32
C GLY A 12 7.58 6.57 -17.71
N VAL A 13 7.59 5.33 -18.20
CA VAL A 13 8.10 5.00 -19.54
C VAL A 13 7.23 5.64 -20.63
N LEU A 14 5.90 5.62 -20.47
CA LEU A 14 5.00 6.29 -21.41
C LEU A 14 5.22 7.80 -21.43
N ARG A 15 5.35 8.46 -20.27
CA ARG A 15 5.65 9.90 -20.21
C ARG A 15 6.99 10.25 -20.83
N GLN A 16 8.00 9.42 -20.66
CA GLN A 16 9.29 9.60 -21.32
C GLN A 16 9.11 9.55 -22.85
N LYS A 17 8.48 8.49 -23.36
CA LYS A 17 8.19 8.34 -24.80
C LYS A 17 7.34 9.49 -25.35
N ILE A 18 6.40 10.04 -24.58
CA ILE A 18 5.57 11.20 -24.96
C ILE A 18 6.43 12.46 -25.12
N ARG A 19 7.45 12.65 -24.27
CA ARG A 19 8.38 13.79 -24.35
C ARG A 19 9.32 13.66 -25.54
N GLU A 20 9.76 12.45 -25.84
CA GLU A 20 10.70 12.13 -26.93
C GLU A 20 9.99 11.93 -28.29
N ALA A 21 8.66 12.08 -28.35
CA ALA A 21 7.88 11.78 -29.55
C ALA A 21 8.24 12.72 -30.72
N PRO A 22 8.61 12.19 -31.91
CA PRO A 22 9.11 12.99 -33.02
C PRO A 22 8.02 13.79 -33.75
N ASN A 23 6.76 13.36 -33.66
CA ASN A 23 5.64 14.00 -34.34
C ASN A 23 4.34 13.97 -33.52
N ARG A 24 3.39 14.86 -33.87
CA ARG A 24 2.09 14.98 -33.20
C ARG A 24 1.28 13.68 -33.21
N PRO A 25 1.16 12.92 -34.33
CA PRO A 25 0.39 11.68 -34.34
C PRO A 25 0.91 10.63 -33.35
N THR A 26 2.23 10.46 -33.27
CA THR A 26 2.85 9.52 -32.31
C THR A 26 2.59 9.96 -30.87
N LYS A 27 2.71 11.27 -30.60
CA LYS A 27 2.44 11.84 -29.28
C LYS A 27 0.99 11.59 -28.84
N TRP A 28 0.02 11.83 -29.71
CA TRP A 28 -1.40 11.59 -29.41
C TRP A 28 -1.70 10.11 -29.19
N ARG A 29 -1.08 9.21 -29.95
CA ARG A 29 -1.21 7.76 -29.75
C ARG A 29 -0.67 7.31 -28.38
N LEU A 30 0.48 7.83 -27.96
CA LEU A 30 1.07 7.52 -26.65
C LEU A 30 0.24 8.10 -25.50
N LEU A 31 -0.28 9.33 -25.67
CA LEU A 31 -1.18 9.94 -24.69
C LEU A 31 -2.49 9.16 -24.58
N GLY A 32 -3.08 8.75 -25.70
CA GLY A 32 -4.27 7.91 -25.74
C GLY A 32 -4.05 6.58 -25.03
N ALA A 33 -2.90 5.92 -25.25
CA ALA A 33 -2.54 4.70 -24.52
C ALA A 33 -2.42 4.92 -23.01
N LEU A 34 -1.82 6.03 -22.58
CA LEU A 34 -1.69 6.38 -21.15
C LEU A 34 -3.06 6.62 -20.50
N VAL A 35 -3.91 7.44 -21.13
CA VAL A 35 -5.26 7.76 -20.65
C VAL A 35 -6.15 6.51 -20.62
N LEU A 36 -6.14 5.71 -21.68
CA LEU A 36 -6.96 4.50 -21.78
C LEU A 36 -6.54 3.46 -20.73
N ARG A 37 -5.22 3.25 -20.57
CA ARG A 37 -4.68 2.37 -19.53
C ARG A 37 -5.20 2.74 -18.15
N ASP A 38 -5.06 4.01 -17.77
CA ASP A 38 -5.40 4.46 -16.42
C ASP A 38 -6.91 4.52 -16.20
N GLY A 39 -7.69 4.87 -17.24
CA GLY A 39 -9.15 4.81 -17.21
C GLY A 39 -9.67 3.39 -17.02
N LEU A 40 -9.13 2.42 -17.76
CA LEU A 40 -9.47 1.00 -17.61
C LEU A 40 -9.05 0.45 -16.25
N LEU A 41 -7.87 0.83 -15.76
CA LEU A 41 -7.37 0.40 -14.46
C LEU A 41 -8.25 0.94 -13.32
N LEU A 42 -8.65 2.21 -13.39
CA LEU A 42 -9.55 2.83 -12.42
C LEU A 42 -10.95 2.20 -12.47
N GLY A 43 -11.50 2.01 -13.67
CA GLY A 43 -12.80 1.35 -13.85
C GLY A 43 -12.80 -0.07 -13.29
N PHE A 44 -11.74 -0.84 -13.57
CA PHE A 44 -11.56 -2.17 -12.99
C PHE A 44 -11.41 -2.12 -11.47
N ALA A 45 -10.64 -1.17 -10.91
CA ALA A 45 -10.51 -1.01 -9.46
C ALA A 45 -11.87 -0.75 -8.79
N ILE A 46 -12.66 0.18 -9.33
CA ILE A 46 -13.99 0.52 -8.81
C ILE A 46 -14.90 -0.71 -8.87
N ALA A 47 -14.99 -1.37 -10.02
CA ALA A 47 -15.83 -2.55 -10.18
C ALA A 47 -15.41 -3.70 -9.24
N TYR A 48 -14.10 -3.94 -9.12
CA TYR A 48 -13.54 -4.97 -8.25
C TYR A 48 -13.86 -4.69 -6.78
N ILE A 49 -13.57 -3.49 -6.26
CA ILE A 49 -13.82 -3.13 -4.86
C ILE A 49 -15.33 -3.08 -4.55
N ALA A 50 -16.14 -2.58 -5.49
CA ALA A 50 -17.59 -2.57 -5.37
C ALA A 50 -18.16 -3.99 -5.27
N SER A 51 -17.65 -4.95 -6.05
CA SER A 51 -18.09 -6.34 -5.97
C SER A 51 -17.87 -6.95 -4.58
N PHE A 52 -16.73 -6.67 -3.94
CA PHE A 52 -16.46 -7.12 -2.57
C PHE A 52 -17.45 -6.53 -1.56
N THR A 53 -17.77 -5.25 -1.74
CA THR A 53 -18.73 -4.54 -0.88
C THR A 53 -20.15 -5.09 -1.04
N LEU A 54 -20.58 -5.36 -2.28
CA LEU A 54 -21.90 -5.89 -2.59
C LEU A 54 -22.08 -7.33 -2.12
N LEU A 55 -21.07 -8.18 -2.32
CA LEU A 55 -21.15 -9.61 -2.01
C LEU A 55 -20.89 -9.94 -0.54
N PHE A 56 -20.02 -9.17 0.13
CA PHE A 56 -19.51 -9.49 1.47
C PHE A 56 -19.69 -8.37 2.50
N GLY A 57 -20.40 -7.29 2.14
CA GLY A 57 -20.67 -6.15 3.00
C GLY A 57 -19.58 -5.07 3.00
N ALA A 58 -19.93 -3.89 3.53
CA ALA A 58 -19.08 -2.69 3.49
C ALA A 58 -17.70 -2.85 4.15
N ALA A 59 -17.59 -3.66 5.22
CA ALA A 59 -16.32 -3.93 5.88
C ALA A 59 -15.29 -4.63 4.97
N SER A 60 -15.77 -5.34 3.94
CA SER A 60 -14.94 -6.09 2.99
C SER A 60 -14.30 -5.22 1.90
N SER A 61 -14.67 -3.93 1.82
CA SER A 61 -14.09 -2.97 0.87
C SER A 61 -12.56 -2.85 1.02
N TYR A 62 -12.04 -2.85 2.24
CA TYR A 62 -10.61 -2.75 2.51
C TYR A 62 -9.83 -4.00 2.10
N ILE A 63 -10.45 -5.18 2.21
CA ILE A 63 -9.91 -6.42 1.65
C ILE A 63 -9.86 -6.32 0.13
N GLY A 64 -10.93 -5.83 -0.50
CA GLY A 64 -10.97 -5.59 -1.94
C GLY A 64 -9.86 -4.65 -2.43
N VAL A 65 -9.59 -3.55 -1.72
CA VAL A 65 -8.49 -2.63 -2.06
C VAL A 65 -7.13 -3.31 -1.90
N ALA A 66 -6.89 -3.99 -0.77
CA ALA A 66 -5.63 -4.68 -0.51
C ALA A 66 -5.37 -5.80 -1.54
N SER A 67 -6.36 -6.63 -1.81
CA SER A 67 -6.26 -7.73 -2.77
C SER A 67 -6.14 -7.22 -4.20
N PHE A 68 -6.77 -6.10 -4.56
CA PHE A 68 -6.57 -5.45 -5.84
C PHE A 68 -5.10 -5.04 -6.05
N CYS A 69 -4.49 -4.40 -5.07
CA CYS A 69 -3.06 -4.05 -5.14
C CYS A 69 -2.17 -5.30 -5.25
N ILE A 70 -2.47 -6.34 -4.48
CA ILE A 70 -1.76 -7.63 -4.54
C ILE A 70 -1.92 -8.29 -5.92
N LEU A 71 -3.12 -8.29 -6.49
CA LEU A 71 -3.44 -8.86 -7.80
C LEU A 71 -2.65 -8.17 -8.92
N LEU A 72 -2.55 -6.84 -8.90
CA LEU A 72 -1.74 -6.09 -9.85
C LEU A 72 -0.24 -6.42 -9.69
N SER A 73 0.25 -6.57 -8.47
CA SER A 73 1.65 -6.94 -8.19
C SER A 73 1.95 -8.36 -8.65
N ALA A 74 1.06 -9.31 -8.32
CA ALA A 74 1.17 -10.73 -8.63
C ALA A 74 1.30 -11.02 -10.13
N ARG A 75 0.82 -10.12 -10.99
CA ARG A 75 1.00 -10.24 -12.43
C ARG A 75 2.47 -10.12 -12.87
N PHE A 76 3.25 -9.31 -12.18
CA PHE A 76 4.62 -8.94 -12.61
C PHE A 76 5.71 -9.41 -11.64
N VAL A 77 5.37 -9.61 -10.38
CA VAL A 77 6.34 -9.87 -9.30
C VAL A 77 6.01 -11.19 -8.62
N ASN A 78 6.96 -12.11 -8.64
CA ASN A 78 6.88 -13.39 -7.94
C ASN A 78 7.47 -13.28 -6.51
N TYR A 79 7.53 -14.39 -5.78
CA TYR A 79 8.17 -14.45 -4.46
C TYR A 79 9.55 -15.09 -4.49
N THR A 80 10.11 -15.38 -5.67
CA THR A 80 11.42 -16.03 -5.92
C THR A 80 11.53 -17.50 -5.51
N TYR A 81 10.42 -18.16 -5.17
CA TYR A 81 10.37 -19.59 -4.90
C TYR A 81 9.17 -20.24 -5.60
N ASN A 82 9.12 -21.57 -5.60
CA ASN A 82 8.18 -22.32 -6.43
C ASN A 82 6.72 -21.89 -6.23
N VAL A 83 5.91 -22.08 -7.28
CA VAL A 83 4.53 -21.59 -7.30
C VAL A 83 3.67 -22.19 -6.19
N ARG A 84 3.87 -23.47 -5.84
CA ARG A 84 3.10 -24.14 -4.77
C ARG A 84 3.34 -23.48 -3.42
N ALA A 85 4.61 -23.24 -3.06
CA ALA A 85 4.90 -22.53 -1.82
C ALA A 85 4.49 -21.06 -1.89
N SER A 86 4.56 -20.44 -3.07
CA SER A 86 4.07 -19.07 -3.25
C SER A 86 2.57 -18.95 -2.98
N LEU A 87 1.78 -19.92 -3.45
CA LEU A 87 0.35 -19.97 -3.15
C LEU A 87 0.09 -20.22 -1.67
N SER A 88 0.86 -21.07 -0.99
CA SER A 88 0.72 -21.24 0.47
C SER A 88 1.11 -19.97 1.24
N ALA A 89 2.18 -19.29 0.81
CA ALA A 89 2.61 -18.04 1.42
C ALA A 89 1.56 -16.95 1.25
N LEU A 90 0.97 -16.83 0.06
CA LEU A 90 -0.15 -15.92 -0.19
C LEU A 90 -1.35 -16.21 0.72
N ALA A 91 -1.70 -17.49 0.90
CA ALA A 91 -2.77 -17.89 1.82
C ALA A 91 -2.46 -17.48 3.28
N VAL A 92 -1.24 -17.74 3.75
CA VAL A 92 -0.79 -17.33 5.09
C VAL A 92 -0.83 -15.81 5.25
N VAL A 93 -0.34 -15.06 4.27
CA VAL A 93 -0.32 -13.59 4.31
C VAL A 93 -1.72 -13.00 4.37
N LEU A 94 -2.64 -13.45 3.51
CA LEU A 94 -4.02 -12.98 3.51
C LEU A 94 -4.77 -13.43 4.77
N GLY A 95 -4.51 -14.65 5.24
CA GLY A 95 -5.04 -15.17 6.51
C GLY A 95 -4.57 -14.35 7.72
N LEU A 96 -3.30 -13.95 7.76
CA LEU A 96 -2.76 -13.06 8.80
C LEU A 96 -3.40 -11.67 8.75
N MET A 97 -3.59 -11.09 7.56
CA MET A 97 -4.26 -9.79 7.43
C MET A 97 -5.68 -9.82 7.99
N TRP A 98 -6.47 -10.83 7.63
CA TRP A 98 -7.83 -11.00 8.14
C TRP A 98 -7.87 -11.38 9.62
N GLY A 99 -7.10 -12.39 10.04
CA GLY A 99 -7.06 -12.82 11.43
C GLY A 99 -6.68 -11.67 12.38
N ASN A 100 -5.71 -10.85 11.98
CA ASN A 100 -5.30 -9.70 12.78
C ASN A 100 -6.32 -8.57 12.76
N SER A 101 -7.09 -8.37 11.70
CA SER A 101 -8.17 -7.36 11.71
C SER A 101 -9.26 -7.71 12.73
N VAL A 102 -9.45 -8.99 13.05
CA VAL A 102 -10.38 -9.46 14.09
C VAL A 102 -9.73 -9.48 15.48
N LEU A 103 -8.46 -9.84 15.57
CA LEU A 103 -7.74 -10.03 16.83
C LEU A 103 -7.29 -8.71 17.46
N LEU A 104 -6.67 -7.81 16.70
CA LEU A 104 -6.03 -6.59 17.21
C LEU A 104 -6.96 -5.68 18.05
N PRO A 105 -8.26 -5.50 17.70
CA PRO A 105 -9.18 -4.70 18.51
C PRO A 105 -9.39 -5.23 19.94
N ARG A 106 -9.07 -6.51 20.19
CA ARG A 106 -9.22 -7.17 21.49
C ARG A 106 -7.96 -7.06 22.36
N LEU A 107 -6.90 -6.45 21.83
CA LEU A 107 -5.60 -6.36 22.49
C LEU A 107 -5.32 -4.92 22.92
N GLY A 108 -4.69 -4.78 24.09
CA GLY A 108 -4.07 -3.51 24.49
C GLY A 108 -2.88 -3.16 23.59
N VAL A 109 -2.38 -1.92 23.70
CA VAL A 109 -1.32 -1.36 22.82
C VAL A 109 -0.09 -2.27 22.71
N TRP A 110 0.37 -2.83 23.82
CA TRP A 110 1.55 -3.71 23.84
C TRP A 110 1.29 -5.06 23.16
N GLY A 111 0.16 -5.70 23.46
CA GLY A 111 -0.23 -6.97 22.82
C GLY A 111 -0.44 -6.82 21.32
N ALA A 112 -1.13 -5.74 20.91
CA ALA A 112 -1.28 -5.38 19.51
C ALA A 112 0.07 -5.10 18.84
N GLY A 113 0.99 -4.44 19.54
CA GLY A 113 2.36 -4.21 19.08
C GLY A 113 3.11 -5.49 18.76
N VAL A 114 3.08 -6.48 19.65
CA VAL A 114 3.73 -7.78 19.44
C VAL A 114 3.12 -8.51 18.23
N VAL A 115 1.79 -8.59 18.14
CA VAL A 115 1.10 -9.25 17.02
C VAL A 115 1.42 -8.56 15.70
N ASN A 116 1.39 -7.22 15.66
CA ASN A 116 1.75 -6.44 14.49
C ASN A 116 3.19 -6.71 14.04
N LEU A 117 4.15 -6.70 14.97
CA LEU A 117 5.56 -6.93 14.65
C LEU A 117 5.78 -8.31 14.05
N LEU A 118 5.29 -9.36 14.73
CA LEU A 118 5.47 -10.74 14.27
C LEU A 118 4.81 -10.96 12.91
N SER A 119 3.61 -10.43 12.72
CA SER A 119 2.86 -10.61 11.48
C SER A 119 3.51 -9.87 10.31
N LEU A 120 3.95 -8.63 10.51
CA LEU A 120 4.68 -7.89 9.48
C LEU A 120 6.02 -8.56 9.13
N LEU A 121 6.74 -9.11 10.10
CA LEU A 121 7.96 -9.86 9.83
C LEU A 121 7.69 -11.12 9.00
N VAL A 122 6.66 -11.90 9.34
CA VAL A 122 6.25 -13.08 8.55
C VAL A 122 5.87 -12.66 7.14
N ILE A 123 5.01 -11.65 7.00
CA ILE A 123 4.57 -11.14 5.69
C ILE A 123 5.76 -10.69 4.85
N LEU A 124 6.69 -9.92 5.42
CA LEU A 124 7.86 -9.42 4.71
C LEU A 124 8.84 -10.55 4.33
N ARG A 125 9.06 -11.52 5.22
CA ARG A 125 9.89 -12.71 4.91
C ARG A 125 9.32 -13.50 3.75
N LEU A 126 8.01 -13.76 3.76
CA LEU A 126 7.36 -14.56 2.75
C LEU A 126 7.30 -13.85 1.39
N THR A 127 7.08 -12.53 1.35
CA THR A 127 6.73 -11.83 0.10
C THR A 127 7.86 -10.99 -0.49
N THR A 128 8.91 -10.72 0.29
CA THR A 128 9.89 -9.67 -0.04
C THR A 128 11.32 -10.19 -0.02
N ALA A 129 11.59 -11.24 -0.79
CA ALA A 129 12.96 -11.71 -1.04
C ALA A 129 13.78 -10.69 -1.85
N ALA A 130 13.15 -9.95 -2.77
CA ALA A 130 13.76 -8.86 -3.52
C ALA A 130 13.08 -7.52 -3.19
N PRO A 131 13.61 -6.72 -2.23
CA PRO A 131 12.97 -5.49 -1.77
C PRO A 131 12.63 -4.49 -2.89
N ILE A 132 13.49 -4.37 -3.90
CA ILE A 132 13.33 -3.41 -4.99
C ILE A 132 12.11 -3.69 -5.89
N MET A 133 11.59 -4.93 -5.87
CA MET A 133 10.45 -5.35 -6.68
C MET A 133 9.10 -4.85 -6.14
N GLY A 134 9.09 -4.16 -4.99
CA GLY A 134 7.91 -3.43 -4.51
C GLY A 134 6.92 -4.24 -3.66
N ASN A 135 7.01 -5.57 -3.63
CA ASN A 135 6.14 -6.42 -2.80
C ASN A 135 6.08 -5.96 -1.34
N GLY A 136 7.23 -5.60 -0.75
CA GLY A 136 7.27 -5.10 0.63
C GLY A 136 6.35 -3.91 0.88
N GLY A 137 6.16 -3.04 -0.11
CA GLY A 137 5.20 -1.94 -0.05
C GLY A 137 3.76 -2.42 -0.21
N VAL A 138 3.49 -3.27 -1.19
CA VAL A 138 2.14 -3.76 -1.47
C VAL A 138 1.56 -4.53 -0.29
N TYR A 139 2.31 -5.49 0.28
CA TYR A 139 1.81 -6.31 1.38
C TYR A 139 1.76 -5.56 2.71
N THR A 140 2.74 -4.70 3.01
CA THR A 140 2.67 -3.84 4.21
C THR A 140 1.49 -2.87 4.13
N PHE A 141 1.21 -2.33 2.93
CA PHE A 141 0.06 -1.45 2.71
C PHE A 141 -1.24 -2.22 2.92
N GLY A 142 -1.37 -3.39 2.31
CA GLY A 142 -2.53 -4.27 2.49
C GLY A 142 -2.77 -4.61 3.96
N TYR A 143 -1.70 -4.95 4.70
CA TYR A 143 -1.78 -5.23 6.13
C TYR A 143 -2.32 -4.05 6.92
N VAL A 144 -1.67 -2.88 6.82
CA VAL A 144 -2.08 -1.66 7.54
C VAL A 144 -3.50 -1.25 7.20
N LEU A 145 -3.92 -1.42 5.94
CA LEU A 145 -5.26 -1.08 5.48
C LEU A 145 -6.32 -2.02 6.07
N VAL A 146 -6.12 -3.34 5.98
CA VAL A 146 -7.08 -4.35 6.45
C VAL A 146 -7.19 -4.35 7.97
N THR A 147 -6.08 -4.20 8.70
CA THR A 147 -6.12 -4.11 10.16
C THR A 147 -6.56 -2.74 10.68
N GLY A 148 -6.49 -1.70 9.83
CA GLY A 148 -6.81 -0.32 10.21
C GLY A 148 -8.30 -0.03 10.37
N VAL A 149 -9.17 -0.88 9.80
CA VAL A 149 -10.63 -0.79 9.95
C VAL A 149 -11.18 -2.18 10.27
N PRO A 150 -11.24 -2.55 11.56
CA PRO A 150 -11.66 -3.88 11.95
C PRO A 150 -13.16 -4.11 11.66
N PRO A 151 -13.56 -5.33 11.25
CA PRO A 151 -14.96 -5.68 11.10
C PRO A 151 -15.67 -5.68 12.46
N VAL A 152 -16.88 -5.09 12.51
CA VAL A 152 -17.69 -5.01 13.73
C VAL A 152 -18.91 -5.93 13.61
N GLY A 153 -19.04 -6.87 14.55
CA GLY A 153 -20.14 -7.84 14.60
C GLY A 153 -19.89 -9.11 13.77
N ALA A 154 -20.60 -10.19 14.12
CA ALA A 154 -20.39 -11.52 13.56
C ALA A 154 -20.56 -11.57 12.03
N ALA A 155 -21.59 -10.89 11.50
CA ALA A 155 -21.84 -10.85 10.06
C ALA A 155 -20.68 -10.20 9.28
N ALA A 156 -20.10 -9.11 9.80
CA ALA A 156 -18.95 -8.44 9.18
C ALA A 156 -17.69 -9.31 9.24
N VAL A 157 -17.47 -10.03 10.35
CA VAL A 157 -16.36 -10.98 10.49
C VAL A 157 -16.48 -12.12 9.46
N THR A 158 -17.67 -12.70 9.31
CA THR A 158 -17.93 -13.74 8.32
C THR A 158 -17.76 -13.21 6.90
N GLY A 159 -18.34 -12.03 6.59
CA GLY A 159 -18.22 -11.40 5.27
C GLY A 159 -16.76 -11.13 4.90
N THR A 160 -15.99 -10.53 5.80
CA THR A 160 -14.55 -10.28 5.57
C THR A 160 -13.74 -11.58 5.45
N GLY A 161 -14.14 -12.66 6.13
CA GLY A 161 -13.51 -13.98 5.97
C GLY A 161 -13.74 -14.55 4.57
N LEU A 162 -14.97 -14.52 4.09
CA LEU A 162 -15.33 -14.96 2.73
C LEU A 162 -14.67 -14.09 1.65
N ALA A 163 -14.64 -12.77 1.87
CA ALA A 163 -13.94 -11.82 1.00
C ALA A 163 -12.45 -12.16 0.90
N THR A 164 -11.80 -12.48 2.02
CA THR A 164 -10.38 -12.92 2.05
C THR A 164 -10.17 -14.19 1.23
N LEU A 165 -11.10 -15.14 1.32
CA LEU A 165 -11.09 -16.38 0.54
C LEU A 165 -11.19 -16.11 -0.96
N VAL A 166 -12.12 -15.25 -1.39
CA VAL A 166 -12.25 -14.85 -2.79
C VAL A 166 -11.05 -14.04 -3.28
N ALA A 167 -10.52 -13.14 -2.44
CA ALA A 167 -9.27 -12.43 -2.71
C ALA A 167 -8.11 -13.41 -2.96
N TYR A 168 -7.99 -14.44 -2.13
CA TYR A 168 -7.00 -15.49 -2.32
C TYR A 168 -7.17 -16.19 -3.67
N LEU A 169 -8.38 -16.65 -4.02
CA LEU A 169 -8.63 -17.35 -5.28
C LEU A 169 -8.28 -16.48 -6.49
N CYS A 170 -8.70 -15.21 -6.50
CA CYS A 170 -8.39 -14.26 -7.56
C CYS A 170 -6.88 -14.02 -7.71
N CYS A 171 -6.20 -13.74 -6.59
CA CYS A 171 -4.75 -13.49 -6.61
C CYS A 171 -3.98 -14.76 -6.98
N ALA A 172 -4.37 -15.92 -6.46
CA ALA A 172 -3.77 -17.22 -6.74
C ALA A 172 -3.89 -17.59 -8.22
N ALA A 173 -5.05 -17.36 -8.84
CA ALA A 173 -5.26 -17.62 -10.26
C ALA A 173 -4.31 -16.79 -11.14
N VAL A 174 -4.17 -15.49 -10.85
CA VAL A 174 -3.25 -14.59 -11.56
C VAL A 174 -1.79 -15.01 -11.31
N PHE A 175 -1.43 -15.26 -10.05
CA PHE A 175 -0.08 -15.65 -9.66
C PHE A 175 0.33 -16.96 -10.35
N TRP A 176 -0.56 -17.97 -10.34
CA TRP A 176 -0.34 -19.24 -11.02
C TRP A 176 -0.18 -19.04 -12.53
N LYS A 177 -1.08 -18.30 -13.17
CA LYS A 177 -1.02 -18.06 -14.62
C LYS A 177 0.31 -17.45 -15.06
N HIS A 178 0.86 -16.51 -14.28
CA HIS A 178 2.07 -15.79 -14.63
C HIS A 178 3.37 -16.44 -14.14
N HIS A 179 3.34 -17.17 -13.02
CA HIS A 179 4.55 -17.65 -12.34
C HIS A 179 4.61 -19.17 -12.14
N ARG A 180 3.69 -19.97 -12.69
CA ARG A 180 3.72 -21.45 -12.56
C ARG A 180 5.00 -22.11 -13.06
N HIS A 181 5.74 -21.44 -13.93
CA HIS A 181 7.02 -21.92 -14.48
C HIS A 181 8.23 -21.18 -13.90
N ALA A 182 8.03 -20.20 -13.02
CA ALA A 182 9.11 -19.44 -12.40
C ALA A 182 9.74 -20.24 -11.24
N ASP A 183 11.07 -20.21 -11.15
CA ASP A 183 11.87 -20.65 -10.01
C ASP A 183 11.48 -22.04 -9.44
N ALA A 184 11.28 -23.02 -10.33
CA ALA A 184 10.76 -24.36 -9.99
C ALA A 184 11.57 -25.10 -8.92
N HIS A 185 12.85 -24.76 -8.74
CA HIS A 185 13.80 -25.45 -7.86
C HIS A 185 14.04 -24.75 -6.52
N GLN A 186 13.57 -23.51 -6.31
CA GLN A 186 13.74 -22.82 -5.03
C GLN A 186 12.60 -23.18 -4.07
N ALA A 187 12.94 -23.88 -2.98
CA ALA A 187 12.01 -24.22 -1.90
C ALA A 187 11.73 -23.00 -1.01
N LEU A 188 10.66 -23.07 -0.20
CA LEU A 188 10.34 -22.03 0.80
C LEU A 188 11.33 -21.99 1.97
N TRP A 189 11.93 -23.14 2.30
CA TRP A 189 12.75 -23.33 3.49
C TRP A 189 13.93 -22.33 3.62
N PRO A 190 14.71 -22.03 2.57
CA PRO A 190 15.77 -21.01 2.63
C PRO A 190 15.26 -19.61 2.99
N VAL A 191 14.00 -19.29 2.65
CA VAL A 191 13.38 -17.99 2.95
C VAL A 191 12.91 -17.90 4.40
N VAL A 192 12.48 -19.01 5.00
CA VAL A 192 12.05 -19.04 6.42
C VAL A 192 13.19 -19.31 7.40
N LYS A 193 14.37 -19.71 6.91
CA LYS A 193 15.56 -19.91 7.74
C LYS A 193 15.90 -18.62 8.50
N PRO A 194 16.27 -18.69 9.80
CA PRO A 194 16.66 -17.53 10.58
C PRO A 194 17.75 -16.73 9.87
N PRO A 195 17.49 -15.45 9.53
CA PRO A 195 18.46 -14.65 8.81
C PRO A 195 19.61 -14.26 9.74
N ARG A 196 20.79 -14.07 9.15
CA ARG A 196 21.92 -13.47 9.88
C ARG A 196 21.61 -12.00 10.13
N LEU A 197 22.00 -11.47 11.29
CA LEU A 197 21.87 -10.03 11.58
C LEU A 197 22.70 -9.15 10.64
N THR A 198 23.63 -9.75 9.88
CA THR A 198 24.41 -9.10 8.83
C THR A 198 23.69 -8.96 7.49
N ASP A 199 22.59 -9.68 7.27
CA ASP A 199 21.84 -9.65 6.02
C ASP A 199 21.11 -8.30 5.84
N ALA A 200 21.45 -7.58 4.78
CA ALA A 200 20.89 -6.28 4.45
C ALA A 200 19.37 -6.32 4.19
N ILE A 201 18.87 -7.40 3.57
CA ILE A 201 17.44 -7.58 3.31
C ILE A 201 16.71 -7.74 4.64
N TRP A 202 17.23 -8.59 5.53
CA TRP A 202 16.67 -8.77 6.86
C TRP A 202 16.66 -7.48 7.68
N ARG A 203 17.79 -6.75 7.70
CA ARG A 203 17.87 -5.45 8.38
C ARG A 203 16.81 -4.49 7.90
N TRP A 204 16.60 -4.44 6.58
CA TRP A 204 15.57 -3.60 5.98
C TRP A 204 14.15 -4.06 6.34
N GLN A 205 13.87 -5.37 6.28
CA GLN A 205 12.57 -5.95 6.67
C GLN A 205 12.25 -5.65 8.13
N LEU A 206 13.22 -5.85 9.03
CA LEU A 206 13.11 -5.57 10.45
C LEU A 206 12.84 -4.09 10.70
N ARG A 207 13.59 -3.19 10.04
CA ARG A 207 13.39 -1.74 10.13
C ARG A 207 11.98 -1.33 9.70
N LEU A 208 11.49 -1.88 8.58
CA LEU A 208 10.14 -1.60 8.08
C LEU A 208 9.06 -2.10 9.05
N ALA A 209 9.16 -3.36 9.50
CA ALA A 209 8.21 -3.96 10.44
C ALA A 209 8.17 -3.20 11.77
N LEU A 210 9.34 -2.87 12.34
CA LEU A 210 9.43 -2.10 13.59
C LEU A 210 8.83 -0.70 13.42
N GLY A 211 9.20 0.02 12.35
CA GLY A 211 8.70 1.38 12.13
C GLY A 211 7.19 1.42 12.00
N VAL A 212 6.61 0.54 11.19
CA VAL A 212 5.15 0.46 11.02
C VAL A 212 4.47 0.02 12.31
N THR A 213 5.03 -0.94 13.04
CA THR A 213 4.48 -1.38 14.33
C THR A 213 4.44 -0.23 15.34
N VAL A 214 5.55 0.50 15.52
CA VAL A 214 5.61 1.66 16.44
C VAL A 214 4.62 2.74 16.02
N ALA A 215 4.47 2.99 14.71
CA ALA A 215 3.48 3.93 14.19
C ALA A 215 2.03 3.50 14.48
N LEU A 216 1.71 2.20 14.36
CA LEU A 216 0.40 1.68 14.70
C LEU A 216 0.13 1.70 16.21
N MET A 217 1.13 1.37 17.03
CA MET A 217 1.04 1.45 18.50
C MET A 217 0.79 2.89 18.95
N LEU A 218 1.52 3.86 18.40
CA LEU A 218 1.28 5.28 18.68
C LEU A 218 -0.13 5.69 18.24
N GLY A 219 -0.56 5.28 17.05
CA GLY A 219 -1.91 5.56 16.56
C GLY A 219 -2.99 4.99 17.48
N GLN A 220 -2.81 3.78 18.01
CA GLN A 220 -3.72 3.17 18.98
C GLN A 220 -3.72 3.93 20.31
N ALA A 221 -2.55 4.34 20.81
CA ALA A 221 -2.42 5.11 22.05
C ALA A 221 -3.05 6.52 21.93
N LEU A 222 -3.07 7.10 20.73
CA LEU A 222 -3.70 8.40 20.46
C LEU A 222 -5.23 8.32 20.27
N HIS A 223 -5.83 7.13 20.30
CA HIS A 223 -7.28 6.88 20.23
C HIS A 223 -8.04 7.55 19.06
N HIS A 224 -7.36 7.96 17.99
CA HIS A 224 -8.03 8.61 16.85
C HIS A 224 -8.40 7.61 15.74
N GLN A 225 -9.50 7.88 15.04
CA GLN A 225 -10.14 6.95 14.09
C GLN A 225 -9.33 6.59 12.83
N ARG A 226 -8.14 7.15 12.64
CA ARG A 226 -7.34 7.07 11.39
C ARG A 226 -5.86 6.75 11.63
N ALA A 227 -5.57 5.95 12.65
CA ALA A 227 -4.22 5.47 12.99
C ALA A 227 -3.46 4.85 11.80
N MET A 228 -4.17 4.19 10.88
CA MET A 228 -3.58 3.63 9.65
C MET A 228 -2.81 4.66 8.79
N TRP A 229 -3.17 5.95 8.87
CA TRP A 229 -2.46 7.00 8.14
C TRP A 229 -1.03 7.22 8.64
N LEU A 230 -0.78 7.04 9.95
CA LEU A 230 0.58 7.02 10.48
C LEU A 230 1.36 5.84 9.89
N GLY A 231 0.76 4.66 9.87
CA GLY A 231 1.35 3.45 9.29
C GLY A 231 1.73 3.64 7.83
N PHE A 232 0.82 4.19 7.01
CA PHE A 232 1.09 4.52 5.60
C PHE A 232 2.21 5.54 5.44
N ALA A 233 2.29 6.53 6.33
CA ALA A 233 3.35 7.52 6.29
C ALA A 233 4.71 6.94 6.62
N CYS A 234 4.76 6.15 7.70
CA CYS A 234 5.97 5.49 8.15
C CYS A 234 6.49 4.50 7.09
N MET A 235 5.64 3.59 6.62
CA MET A 235 6.04 2.60 5.62
C MET A 235 6.55 3.25 4.35
N SER A 236 5.91 4.33 3.90
CA SER A 236 6.23 4.93 2.61
C SER A 236 7.62 5.54 2.59
N VAL A 237 8.10 6.07 3.72
CA VAL A 237 9.47 6.54 3.89
C VAL A 237 10.46 5.38 4.05
N LEU A 238 10.06 4.31 4.75
CA LEU A 238 10.89 3.12 5.04
C LEU A 238 10.98 2.10 3.89
N LEU A 239 10.25 2.28 2.80
CA LEU A 239 10.38 1.42 1.62
C LEU A 239 11.81 1.46 1.05
N PRO A 240 12.25 0.42 0.32
CA PRO A 240 13.59 0.36 -0.23
C PRO A 240 13.74 1.48 -1.26
N GLN A 241 14.87 2.16 -1.19
CA GLN A 241 15.03 3.52 -1.72
C GLN A 241 15.96 3.52 -2.92
N THR A 242 15.55 4.25 -3.97
CA THR A 242 16.48 4.81 -4.98
C THR A 242 16.95 6.21 -4.59
N THR A 243 16.30 6.86 -3.61
CA THR A 243 16.57 8.22 -3.13
C THR A 243 16.79 8.26 -1.62
N GLN A 244 17.62 9.19 -1.13
CA GLN A 244 17.91 9.31 0.31
C GLN A 244 16.64 9.46 1.15
N LEU A 245 16.60 8.79 2.31
CA LEU A 245 15.47 8.77 3.24
C LEU A 245 14.92 10.17 3.57
N ARG A 246 15.82 11.13 3.84
CA ARG A 246 15.44 12.52 4.15
C ARG A 246 14.73 13.19 2.98
N GLY A 247 15.24 13.03 1.75
CA GLY A 247 14.61 13.59 0.55
C GLY A 247 13.20 13.04 0.35
N ARG A 248 13.01 11.73 0.55
CA ARG A 248 11.69 11.09 0.44
C ARG A 248 10.73 11.55 1.54
N ALA A 249 11.22 11.76 2.77
CA ALA A 249 10.44 12.32 3.87
C ALA A 249 9.96 13.75 3.54
N VAL A 250 10.84 14.61 3.02
CA VAL A 250 10.50 15.98 2.62
C VAL A 250 9.44 15.98 1.52
N LEU A 251 9.65 15.21 0.44
CA LEU A 251 8.68 15.12 -0.67
C LEU A 251 7.30 14.63 -0.20
N ARG A 252 7.27 13.68 0.74
CA ARG A 252 6.02 13.17 1.29
C ARG A 252 5.33 14.23 2.14
N PHE A 253 6.07 14.85 3.07
CA PHE A 253 5.48 15.81 4.01
C PHE A 253 4.97 17.04 3.28
N SER A 254 5.77 17.63 2.38
CA SER A 254 5.35 18.78 1.58
C SER A 254 4.14 18.45 0.71
N GLY A 255 4.14 17.29 0.05
CA GLY A 255 3.00 16.83 -0.74
C GLY A 255 1.73 16.64 0.08
N VAL A 256 1.84 16.09 1.30
CA VAL A 256 0.67 15.92 2.19
C VAL A 256 0.14 17.27 2.67
N VAL A 257 1.01 18.20 3.05
CA VAL A 257 0.60 19.56 3.48
C VAL A 257 -0.13 20.25 2.34
N ILE A 258 0.49 20.32 1.15
CA ILE A 258 -0.10 20.97 -0.02
C ILE A 258 -1.42 20.30 -0.40
N GLY A 259 -1.44 18.96 -0.52
CA GLY A 259 -2.66 18.23 -0.90
C GLY A 259 -3.79 18.38 0.12
N SER A 260 -3.48 18.45 1.41
CA SER A 260 -4.50 18.64 2.45
C SER A 260 -5.09 20.05 2.43
N LEU A 261 -4.25 21.07 2.21
CA LEU A 261 -4.70 22.46 2.08
C LEU A 261 -5.53 22.66 0.81
N VAL A 262 -5.07 22.16 -0.34
CA VAL A 262 -5.80 22.24 -1.60
C VAL A 262 -7.16 21.54 -1.50
N PHE A 263 -7.21 20.35 -0.88
CA PHE A 263 -8.47 19.66 -0.63
C PHE A 263 -9.41 20.48 0.26
N ALA A 264 -8.92 20.99 1.41
CA ALA A 264 -9.76 21.72 2.35
C ALA A 264 -10.33 23.01 1.74
N LEU A 265 -9.50 23.75 0.99
CA LEU A 265 -9.93 24.93 0.26
C LEU A 265 -10.95 24.57 -0.82
N GLY A 266 -10.66 23.57 -1.66
CA GLY A 266 -11.57 23.16 -2.73
C GLY A 266 -12.92 22.64 -2.22
N ALA A 267 -12.90 21.83 -1.16
CA ALA A 267 -14.11 21.26 -0.56
C ALA A 267 -15.01 22.33 0.09
N ALA A 268 -14.47 23.49 0.48
CA ALA A 268 -15.28 24.58 1.05
C ALA A 268 -16.24 25.23 0.04
N TRP A 269 -15.93 25.12 -1.26
CA TRP A 269 -16.73 25.74 -2.34
C TRP A 269 -17.56 24.73 -3.14
N LEU A 270 -17.48 23.44 -2.79
CA LEU A 270 -18.12 22.36 -3.54
C LEU A 270 -19.29 21.77 -2.76
N PRO A 271 -20.41 21.42 -3.42
CA PRO A 271 -21.45 20.63 -2.78
C PRO A 271 -20.91 19.22 -2.45
N VAL A 272 -21.47 18.59 -1.42
CA VAL A 272 -21.03 17.27 -0.91
C VAL A 272 -20.94 16.22 -2.03
N ALA A 273 -21.90 16.21 -2.96
CA ALA A 273 -21.89 15.31 -4.12
C ALA A 273 -20.65 15.50 -5.02
N ALA A 274 -20.19 16.73 -5.21
CA ALA A 274 -18.97 17.01 -5.98
C ALA A 274 -17.70 16.65 -5.21
N VAL A 275 -17.68 16.80 -3.88
CA VAL A 275 -16.56 16.37 -3.03
C VAL A 275 -16.34 14.85 -3.10
N ALA A 276 -17.41 14.07 -3.25
CA ALA A 276 -17.32 12.62 -3.44
C ALA A 276 -16.62 12.22 -4.75
N LEU A 277 -16.73 13.04 -5.81
CA LEU A 277 -16.06 12.79 -7.10
C LEU A 277 -14.56 13.10 -7.08
N LEU A 278 -14.09 13.88 -6.11
CA LEU A 278 -12.67 14.23 -6.00
C LEU A 278 -11.77 13.00 -5.78
N ALA A 279 -12.25 11.98 -5.06
CA ALA A 279 -11.49 10.76 -4.81
C ALA A 279 -11.21 9.95 -6.09
N PRO A 280 -12.22 9.54 -6.91
CA PRO A 280 -11.96 8.83 -8.16
C PRO A 280 -11.20 9.70 -9.18
N MET A 281 -11.46 11.01 -9.23
CA MET A 281 -10.67 11.93 -10.07
C MET A 281 -9.20 11.94 -9.69
N ALA A 282 -8.89 12.07 -8.39
CA ALA A 282 -7.51 12.01 -7.92
C ALA A 282 -6.86 10.65 -8.20
N GLY A 283 -7.62 9.55 -8.11
CA GLY A 283 -7.18 8.21 -8.51
C GLY A 283 -6.78 8.13 -9.99
N PHE A 284 -7.57 8.74 -10.88
CA PHE A 284 -7.24 8.85 -12.30
C PHE A 284 -5.94 9.62 -12.52
N TRP A 285 -5.81 10.82 -11.93
CA TRP A 285 -4.60 11.64 -12.03
C TRP A 285 -3.36 10.96 -11.43
N LEU A 286 -3.55 10.15 -10.39
CA LEU A 286 -2.49 9.39 -9.74
C LEU A 286 -1.92 8.34 -10.70
N GLY A 287 -2.78 7.64 -11.45
CA GLY A 287 -2.34 6.69 -12.49
C GLY A 287 -1.46 7.34 -13.55
N LEU A 288 -1.78 8.60 -13.91
CA LEU A 288 -1.09 9.33 -14.97
C LEU A 288 0.31 9.81 -14.57
N THR A 289 0.67 9.87 -13.27
CA THR A 289 1.92 10.49 -12.80
C THR A 289 2.91 9.48 -12.21
N PRO A 290 4.18 9.48 -12.65
CA PRO A 290 5.23 8.70 -11.98
C PRO A 290 5.83 9.43 -10.76
N SER A 291 5.45 10.69 -10.51
CA SER A 291 6.08 11.51 -9.49
C SER A 291 5.55 11.19 -8.09
N TYR A 292 6.46 10.85 -7.19
CA TYR A 292 6.15 10.58 -5.78
C TYR A 292 5.56 11.80 -5.04
N PHE A 293 5.99 13.01 -5.39
CA PHE A 293 5.45 14.25 -4.81
C PHE A 293 3.99 14.47 -5.21
N TRP A 294 3.69 14.38 -6.51
CA TRP A 294 2.32 14.50 -7.02
C TRP A 294 1.43 13.38 -6.50
N ALA A 295 1.96 12.15 -6.40
CA ALA A 295 1.26 11.06 -5.76
C ALA A 295 0.91 11.36 -4.29
N SER A 296 1.82 12.00 -3.55
CA SER A 296 1.57 12.39 -2.15
C SER A 296 0.46 13.43 -2.03
N ILE A 297 0.37 14.39 -2.96
CA ILE A 297 -0.73 15.36 -3.04
C ILE A 297 -2.06 14.65 -3.34
N LEU A 298 -2.11 13.86 -4.41
CA LEU A 298 -3.35 13.22 -4.89
C LEU A 298 -3.91 12.19 -3.88
N ASN A 299 -3.02 11.50 -3.16
CA ASN A 299 -3.40 10.56 -2.10
C ASN A 299 -4.11 11.25 -0.92
N CYS A 300 -4.05 12.57 -0.78
CA CYS A 300 -4.83 13.29 0.23
C CYS A 300 -6.32 13.33 -0.13
N PHE A 301 -6.68 13.45 -1.40
CA PHE A 301 -8.08 13.61 -1.83
C PHE A 301 -8.92 12.38 -1.47
N GLY A 302 -8.45 11.18 -1.82
CA GLY A 302 -9.17 9.95 -1.45
C GLY A 302 -9.31 9.77 0.06
N ALA A 303 -8.26 10.07 0.83
CA ALA A 303 -8.29 9.96 2.28
C ALA A 303 -9.20 11.00 2.94
N LEU A 304 -9.17 12.25 2.45
CA LEU A 304 -9.92 13.36 3.02
C LEU A 304 -11.37 13.37 2.58
N SER A 305 -11.72 12.94 1.36
CA SER A 305 -13.11 12.79 0.92
C SER A 305 -13.92 11.88 1.86
N ILE A 306 -13.29 10.84 2.43
CA ILE A 306 -13.95 9.93 3.37
C ILE A 306 -14.15 10.57 4.76
N VAL A 307 -13.19 11.37 5.21
CA VAL A 307 -13.18 11.92 6.59
C VAL A 307 -13.88 13.26 6.68
N HIS A 308 -13.89 14.02 5.59
CA HIS A 308 -14.50 15.34 5.49
C HIS A 308 -15.97 15.34 5.92
N THR A 309 -16.74 14.31 5.54
CA THR A 309 -18.16 14.18 5.91
C THR A 309 -18.37 14.03 7.42
N SER A 310 -17.36 13.57 8.17
CA SER A 310 -17.44 13.35 9.61
C SER A 310 -16.78 14.45 10.46
N LEU A 311 -15.66 15.04 10.00
CA LEU A 311 -14.86 16.02 10.76
C LEU A 311 -14.91 17.44 10.20
N GLY A 312 -15.42 17.64 8.99
CA GLY A 312 -15.28 18.89 8.24
C GLY A 312 -13.88 19.04 7.60
N GLY A 313 -13.76 20.00 6.67
CA GLY A 313 -12.56 20.21 5.86
C GLY A 313 -11.28 20.51 6.65
N PRO A 314 -11.26 21.57 7.48
CA PRO A 314 -10.06 21.97 8.24
C PRO A 314 -9.57 20.91 9.21
N ALA A 315 -10.46 20.29 10.00
CA ALA A 315 -10.07 19.27 10.97
C ALA A 315 -9.59 17.98 10.29
N ALA A 316 -10.21 17.55 9.18
CA ALA A 316 -9.74 16.42 8.39
C ALA A 316 -8.32 16.67 7.84
N ALA A 317 -8.06 17.87 7.31
CA ALA A 317 -6.74 18.27 6.83
C ALA A 317 -5.70 18.30 7.96
N GLY A 318 -6.03 18.88 9.11
CA GLY A 318 -5.17 18.88 10.30
C GLY A 318 -4.79 17.48 10.76
N LEU A 319 -5.79 16.58 10.88
CA LEU A 319 -5.57 15.17 11.23
C LEU A 319 -4.65 14.47 10.23
N ARG A 320 -4.82 14.73 8.93
CA ARG A 320 -4.00 14.15 7.86
C ARG A 320 -2.54 14.60 7.94
N ILE A 321 -2.30 15.90 8.17
CA ILE A 321 -0.97 16.48 8.31
C ILE A 321 -0.29 15.92 9.57
N MET A 322 -0.98 15.94 10.72
CA MET A 322 -0.46 15.41 11.98
C MET A 322 -0.05 13.94 11.83
N ASN A 323 -0.95 13.09 11.33
CA ASN A 323 -0.69 11.65 11.19
C ASN A 323 0.48 11.36 10.25
N ASN A 324 0.61 12.10 9.15
CA ASN A 324 1.75 11.91 8.26
C ASN A 324 3.05 12.45 8.87
N GLY A 325 3.01 13.57 9.58
CA GLY A 325 4.17 14.11 10.31
C GLY A 325 4.70 13.12 11.34
N LEU A 326 3.83 12.58 12.20
CA LEU A 326 4.19 11.58 13.21
C LEU A 326 4.75 10.29 12.57
N GLY A 327 4.09 9.76 11.53
CA GLY A 327 4.59 8.56 10.86
C GLY A 327 5.94 8.77 10.18
N ILE A 328 6.19 9.94 9.59
CA ILE A 328 7.49 10.30 9.01
C ILE A 328 8.57 10.43 10.10
N LEU A 329 8.25 11.07 11.23
CA LEU A 329 9.17 11.19 12.37
C LEU A 329 9.60 9.81 12.88
N ILE A 330 8.65 8.89 13.07
CA ILE A 330 8.92 7.51 13.48
C ILE A 330 9.83 6.81 12.47
N ALA A 331 9.55 6.96 11.16
CA ALA A 331 10.40 6.38 10.12
C ALA A 331 11.85 6.87 10.20
N ILE A 332 12.06 8.18 10.42
CA ILE A 332 13.39 8.77 10.55
C ILE A 332 14.09 8.23 11.80
N LEU A 333 13.40 8.19 12.95
CA LEU A 333 13.96 7.72 14.22
C LEU A 333 14.36 6.24 14.15
N VAL A 334 13.46 5.37 13.67
CA VAL A 334 13.73 3.93 13.55
C VAL A 334 14.85 3.66 12.56
N ALA A 335 14.90 4.38 11.44
CA ALA A 335 16.01 4.26 10.51
C ALA A 335 17.34 4.78 11.09
N GLY A 336 17.32 5.88 11.83
CA GLY A 336 18.50 6.43 12.49
C GLY A 336 19.07 5.48 13.55
N LEU A 337 18.21 4.95 14.43
CA LEU A 337 18.59 3.98 15.45
C LEU A 337 19.12 2.68 14.84
N GLY A 338 18.47 2.19 13.78
CA GLY A 338 18.93 1.03 13.02
C GLY A 338 20.30 1.27 12.37
N ASN A 339 20.53 2.44 11.76
CA ASN A 339 21.85 2.72 11.20
C ASN A 339 22.94 2.80 12.28
N TRP A 340 22.64 3.44 13.42
CA TRP A 340 23.57 3.57 14.53
C TRP A 340 23.96 2.22 15.16
N PHE A 341 22.97 1.36 15.46
CA PHE A 341 23.25 0.07 16.10
C PHE A 341 24.04 -0.86 15.17
N TRP A 342 23.78 -0.81 13.87
CA TRP A 342 24.46 -1.68 12.91
C TRP A 342 25.85 -1.17 12.53
N HIS A 343 26.07 0.15 12.48
CA HIS A 343 27.42 0.71 12.31
C HIS A 343 28.37 0.28 13.44
N ARG A 344 27.89 0.30 14.69
CA ARG A 344 28.67 -0.11 15.87
C ARG A 344 29.07 -1.58 15.91
N ARG A 345 28.42 -2.44 15.10
CA ARG A 345 28.74 -3.87 15.02
C ARG A 345 29.66 -4.22 13.84
N THR A 346 29.95 -3.25 12.97
CA THR A 346 30.82 -3.42 11.80
C THR A 346 32.17 -2.72 11.94
N THR A 347 32.33 -1.90 12.99
CA THR A 347 33.59 -1.30 13.46
C THR A 347 34.05 -2.02 14.70
#